data_AF-A0A2K3V1S4-F1
#
_entry.id   AF-A0A2K3V1S4-F1
#
_cell.length_a   1.000
_cell.length_b   1.000
_cell.length_c   1.000
_cell.angle_alpha   90.00
_cell.angle_beta   90.00
_cell.angle_gamma   90.00
#
_symmetry.space_group_name_H-M   'P 1'
#
loop_
_entity.id
_entity.type
_entity.pdbx_description
1 polymer ?
#
loop_
_entity_poly.entity_id
_entity_poly.type
_entity_poly.pdbx_seq_one_letter_code
_entity_poly.pdbx_strand_id
1 'polypeptide(L)'
;MLSEAHARLLQWIRLGSLLERTDTTGRGTAVESVMGGTVVSPSDLDMLMAQELIELLSTWNIQGYGYVRYGLTPLGLSVLHVFERDGSA
;
A
#
# COMPACT_ATOMS: atom_id res chain seq x y z
N MET A 1 1.00 -13.77 -11.53
CA MET A 1 0.37 -12.62 -12.23
C MET A 1 -0.18 -11.69 -11.17
N LEU A 2 0.02 -10.39 -11.32
CA LEU A 2 -0.47 -9.38 -10.37
C LEU A 2 -2.00 -9.30 -10.48
N SER A 3 -2.72 -9.28 -9.36
CA SER A 3 -4.17 -9.05 -9.37
C SER A 3 -4.47 -7.56 -9.63
N GLU A 4 -5.69 -7.22 -10.08
CA GLU A 4 -6.12 -5.82 -10.23
C GLU A 4 -6.04 -5.04 -8.91
N ALA A 5 -6.37 -5.68 -7.78
CA ALA A 5 -6.28 -5.07 -6.46
C ALA A 5 -4.84 -4.71 -6.11
N HIS A 6 -3.89 -5.62 -6.38
CA HIS A 6 -2.47 -5.38 -6.18
C HIS A 6 -1.92 -4.32 -7.14
N ALA A 7 -2.34 -4.32 -8.41
CA ALA A 7 -1.98 -3.27 -9.37
C ALA A 7 -2.42 -1.88 -8.89
N ARG A 8 -3.66 -1.77 -8.39
CA ARG A 8 -4.21 -0.52 -7.85
C ARG A 8 -3.45 -0.04 -6.62
N LEU A 9 -3.06 -0.95 -5.72
CA LEU A 9 -2.20 -0.62 -4.58
C LEU A 9 -0.84 -0.08 -5.03
N LEU A 10 -0.19 -0.74 -5.99
CA LEU A 10 1.09 -0.25 -6.54
C LEU A 10 0.92 1.13 -7.21
N GLN A 11 -0.20 1.40 -7.89
CA GLN A 11 -0.49 2.71 -8.46
C GLN A 11 -0.63 3.80 -7.39
N TRP A 12 -1.36 3.56 -6.30
CA TRP A 12 -1.45 4.53 -5.22
C TRP A 12 -0.10 4.77 -4.55
N ILE A 13 0.71 3.73 -4.36
CA ILE A 13 2.05 3.83 -3.82
C ILE A 13 2.95 4.65 -4.76
N ARG A 14 2.86 4.43 -6.08
CA ARG A 14 3.56 5.25 -7.10
C ARG A 14 3.22 6.74 -6.99
N LEU A 15 1.95 7.06 -6.72
CA LEU A 15 1.48 8.44 -6.54
C LEU A 15 1.86 9.04 -5.18
N GLY A 16 2.46 8.25 -4.28
CA GLY A 16 2.84 8.69 -2.94
C GLY A 16 1.68 8.77 -1.95
N SER A 17 0.57 8.06 -2.22
CA SER A 17 -0.55 7.98 -1.28
C SER A 17 -0.10 7.42 0.07
N LEU A 18 -0.65 8.00 1.13
CA LEU A 18 -0.44 7.51 2.49
C LEU A 18 -1.46 6.40 2.80
N LEU A 19 -1.00 5.38 3.51
CA LEU A 19 -1.87 4.45 4.22
C LEU A 19 -2.22 5.07 5.57
N GLU A 20 -3.49 5.37 5.79
CA GLU A 20 -4.01 5.72 7.10
C GLU A 20 -4.39 4.44 7.85
N ARG A 21 -3.97 4.34 9.11
CA ARG A 21 -4.29 3.25 10.04
C ARG A 21 -5.04 3.87 11.20
N THR A 22 -6.32 3.52 11.31
CA THR A 22 -7.17 4.04 12.37
C THR A 22 -7.16 3.05 13.53
N ASP A 23 -6.49 3.42 14.62
CA ASP A 23 -6.70 2.78 15.92
C ASP A 23 -7.76 3.58 16.67
N THR A 24 -9.04 3.26 16.45
CA THR A 24 -10.16 3.90 17.17
C THR A 24 -10.14 3.63 18.68
N THR A 25 -9.30 2.72 19.16
CA THR A 25 -9.33 2.23 20.55
C THR A 25 -8.13 2.64 21.39
N GLY A 26 -7.05 3.13 20.77
CA GLY A 26 -5.77 3.39 21.44
C GLY A 26 -5.11 2.15 22.05
N ARG A 27 -5.53 0.94 21.63
CA ARG A 27 -5.07 -0.35 22.18
C ARG A 27 -4.05 -1.06 21.28
N GLY A 28 -3.65 -0.48 20.16
CA GLY A 28 -2.62 -1.01 19.27
C GLY A 28 -3.12 -2.01 18.22
N THR A 29 -4.43 -2.16 18.04
CA THR A 29 -5.02 -2.96 16.95
C THR A 29 -5.64 -2.02 15.93
N ALA A 30 -4.98 -1.85 14.77
CA ALA A 30 -5.54 -1.09 13.65
C ALA A 30 -6.86 -1.74 13.22
N VAL A 31 -7.96 -0.99 13.32
CA VAL A 31 -9.30 -1.51 13.01
C VAL A 31 -9.53 -1.53 11.51
N GLU A 32 -9.03 -0.51 10.81
CA GLU A 32 -9.08 -0.41 9.36
C GLU A 32 -7.80 0.28 8.84
N SER A 33 -7.34 -0.15 7.67
CA SER A 33 -6.26 0.50 6.92
C SER A 33 -6.86 1.03 5.61
N VAL A 34 -6.66 2.30 5.29
CA VAL A 34 -7.28 2.97 4.14
C VAL A 34 -6.21 3.66 3.30
N MET A 35 -6.26 3.48 1.98
CA MET A 35 -5.41 4.16 1.01
C MET A 35 -6.26 4.61 -0.18
N GLY A 36 -6.10 5.86 -0.61
CA GLY A 36 -6.86 6.38 -1.76
C GLY A 36 -8.37 6.31 -1.56
N GLY A 37 -8.85 6.40 -0.32
CA GLY A 37 -10.28 6.27 0.04
C GLY A 37 -10.84 4.84 0.00
N THR A 38 -9.99 3.82 -0.17
CA THR A 38 -10.39 2.41 -0.20
C THR A 38 -9.76 1.64 0.96
N VAL A 39 -10.51 0.70 1.55
CA VAL A 39 -9.99 -0.22 2.57
C VAL A 39 -8.96 -1.15 1.95
N VAL A 40 -7.80 -1.25 2.58
CA VAL A 40 -6.68 -2.08 2.18
C VAL A 40 -6.50 -3.19 3.21
N SER A 41 -6.37 -4.43 2.74
CA SER A 41 -6.04 -5.54 3.63
C SER A 41 -4.57 -5.47 4.04
N PRO A 42 -4.23 -5.61 5.33
CA PRO A 42 -2.85 -5.76 5.78
C PRO A 42 -2.13 -6.92 5.07
N SER A 43 -2.83 -8.02 4.79
CA SER A 43 -2.25 -9.19 4.11
C SER A 43 -1.79 -8.88 2.69
N ASP A 44 -2.45 -7.95 1.99
CA ASP A 44 -2.03 -7.55 0.65
C ASP A 44 -0.73 -6.75 0.72
N LEU A 45 -0.59 -5.86 1.70
CA LEU A 45 0.65 -5.10 1.92
C LEU A 45 1.79 -6.05 2.31
N ASP A 46 1.53 -7.00 3.20
CA ASP A 46 2.51 -8.01 3.62
C ASP A 46 2.97 -8.86 2.43
N MET A 47 2.04 -9.27 1.55
CA MET A 47 2.37 -10.02 0.34
C MET A 47 3.24 -9.18 -0.62
N LEU A 48 2.88 -7.92 -0.85
CA LEU A 48 3.64 -7.03 -1.73
C LEU A 48 5.05 -6.74 -1.18
N MET A 49 5.20 -6.61 0.13
CA MET A 49 6.53 -6.49 0.77
C MET A 49 7.33 -7.79 0.66
N ALA A 50 6.70 -8.94 0.91
CA ALA A 50 7.37 -10.25 0.84
C ALA A 50 7.84 -10.60 -0.59
N GLN A 51 7.15 -10.06 -1.61
CA GLN A 51 7.56 -10.14 -3.01
C GLN A 51 8.54 -9.04 -3.42
N GLU A 52 9.01 -8.22 -2.47
CA GLU A 52 9.92 -7.10 -2.70
C GLU A 52 9.39 -6.10 -3.74
N LEU A 53 8.07 -5.94 -3.85
CA LEU A 53 7.45 -5.00 -4.79
C LEU A 53 7.32 -3.59 -4.17
N ILE A 54 7.19 -3.54 -2.85
CA ILE A 54 7.09 -2.28 -2.10
C ILE A 54 8.04 -2.31 -0.91
N GLU A 55 8.41 -1.12 -0.44
CA GLU A 55 9.25 -0.95 0.75
C GLU A 55 8.63 0.08 1.69
N LEU A 56 8.84 -0.11 3.00
CA LEU A 56 8.43 0.86 4.01
C LEU A 56 9.40 2.05 4.01
N LEU A 57 8.88 3.25 3.73
CA LEU A 57 9.70 4.47 3.73
C LEU A 57 9.65 5.19 5.07
N SER A 58 8.45 5.32 5.65
CA SER A 58 8.27 6.08 6.88
C SER A 58 6.94 5.80 7.56
N THR A 59 6.91 6.05 8.88
CA THR A 59 5.71 5.95 9.71
C THR A 59 5.56 7.22 10.53
N TRP A 60 4.31 7.65 10.73
CA TRP A 60 3.97 8.79 11.58
C TRP A 60 2.77 8.47 12.46
N ASN A 61 2.63 9.21 13.54
CA ASN A 61 1.42 9.24 14.35
C ASN A 61 0.99 10.70 14.51
N ILE A 62 -0.25 11.01 14.11
CA ILE A 62 -0.81 12.36 14.20
C ILE A 62 -2.16 12.23 14.89
N GLN A 63 -2.28 12.82 16.09
CA GLN A 63 -3.53 12.89 16.85
C GLN A 63 -4.25 11.52 17.02
N GLY A 64 -3.48 10.44 17.19
CA GLY A 64 -4.03 9.09 17.37
C GLY A 64 -4.22 8.29 16.08
N TYR A 65 -4.00 8.90 14.91
CA TYR A 65 -3.99 8.22 13.61
C TYR A 65 -2.57 7.83 13.22
N GLY A 66 -2.39 6.59 12.78
CA GLY A 66 -1.12 6.10 12.27
C GLY A 66 -1.03 6.25 10.76
N TYR A 67 0.01 6.92 10.25
CA TYR A 67 0.25 7.03 8.81
C TYR A 67 1.46 6.19 8.42
N VAL A 68 1.38 5.51 7.28
CA VAL A 68 2.48 4.75 6.69
C VAL A 68 2.68 5.18 5.25
N ARG A 69 3.93 5.39 4.86
CA ARG A 69 4.30 5.59 3.46
C ARG A 69 5.10 4.40 2.97
N TYR A 70 4.63 3.82 1.87
CA TYR A 70 5.38 2.85 1.10
C TYR A 70 5.98 3.52 -0.13
N GLY A 71 7.06 2.93 -0.65
CA GLY A 71 7.65 3.21 -1.95
C GLY A 71 7.57 1.98 -2.85
N LEU A 72 7.63 2.18 -4.16
CA LEU A 72 7.86 1.07 -5.09
C LEU A 72 9.36 0.77 -5.15
N THR A 73 9.71 -0.50 -5.05
CA THR A 73 11.05 -0.95 -5.39
C THR A 73 11.25 -0.91 -6.92
N PRO A 74 12.48 -1.05 -7.43
CA PRO A 74 12.71 -1.20 -8.87
C PRO A 74 11.95 -2.38 -9.48
N LEU A 75 11.79 -3.48 -8.75
CA LEU A 75 11.01 -4.64 -9.18
C LEU A 75 9.52 -4.31 -9.23
N GLY A 76 8.97 -3.68 -8.18
CA GLY A 76 7.57 -3.25 -8.14
C GLY A 76 7.22 -2.30 -9.27
N LEU A 77 8.10 -1.35 -9.58
CA LEU A 77 7.92 -0.44 -10.72
C LEU A 77 7.90 -1.19 -12.05
N SER A 78 8.79 -2.16 -12.23
CA SER A 78 8.87 -2.98 -13.45
C SER A 78 7.62 -3.85 -13.62
N VAL A 79 7.15 -4.49 -12.55
CA VAL A 79 5.94 -5.32 -12.56
C VAL A 79 4.70 -4.48 -12.87
N LEU A 80 4.58 -3.30 -12.25
CA LEU A 80 3.48 -2.38 -12.54
C LEU A 80 3.52 -1.92 -14.01
N HIS A 81 4.69 -1.59 -14.54
CA HIS A 81 4.84 -1.17 -15.93
C HIS A 81 4.45 -2.27 -16.93
N VAL A 82 4.86 -3.52 -16.67
CA VAL A 82 4.45 -4.67 -17.50
C VAL A 82 2.94 -4.87 -17.44
N PHE A 83 2.33 -4.79 -16.26
CA PHE A 83 0.88 -4.89 -16.10
C PHE A 83 0.13 -3.79 -16.88
N GLU A 84 0.59 -2.54 -16.81
CA GLU A 84 0.00 -1.41 -17.57
C GLU A 84 0.14 -1.62 -19.10
N ARG A 85 1.25 -2.21 -19.55
CA ARG A 85 1.52 -2.47 -20.97
C ARG A 85 0.73 -3.66 -21.53
N ASP A 86 0.53 -4.70 -20.74
CA ASP A 86 -0.13 -5.95 -21.17
C ASP A 86 -1.66 -5.87 -21.21
N GLY A 87 -2.23 -4.72 -20.80
CA GLY A 87 -3.59 -4.33 -21.17
C GLY A 87 -4.61 -4.36 -20.06
N SER A 88 -4.57 -3.36 -19.17
CA SER A 88 -5.71 -2.83 -18.42
C SER A 88 -5.34 -1.51 -17.73
N ALA A 89 -5.27 -0.42 -18.51
CA ALA A 89 -5.45 0.94 -18.02
C ALA A 89 -6.35 1.69 -19.00
#